data_AF-A0A6I3SSV1-F1
#
_entry.id   AF-A0A6I3SSV1-F1
#
_cell.length_a   1.000
_cell.length_b   1.000
_cell.length_c   1.000
_cell.angle_alpha   90.00
_cell.angle_beta   90.00
_cell.angle_gamma   90.00
#
_symmetry.space_group_name_H-M   'P 1'
#
loop_
_entity.id
_entity.type
_entity.pdbx_description
1 polymer ?
#
loop_
_entity_poly.entity_id
_entity_poly.type
_entity_poly.pdbx_seq_one_letter_code
_entity_poly.pdbx_strand_id
1 'polypeptide(L)'
;MLLLAASQVSAMAADSSTVTFSNGEEGWYGMQPLDGIGGSGIDTSMGNGAPAMRTVMENFGVSWTNNTNSSFVRDYTQMGAVTFGIDVSTQSIRFFNQEVSRNLVLELRDYDNATNGLPYTSVWFNLGTLSASQQGWQHLSVTIDDTTATALPAGWGGYGAEDANGNPLLPSDRTFASVLAGVDEVVYTTYVPGMVYGYTDYDIAIDNISVSAVPEPSESAMLLLGLAGIAAFARRRAHK
;
A
#
# COMPACT_ATOMS: atom_id res chain seq x y z
N MET A 1 43.05 25.49 21.91
CA MET A 1 42.08 24.38 22.01
C MET A 1 40.91 24.72 21.12
N LEU A 2 40.80 24.12 19.94
CA LEU A 2 39.69 24.32 19.01
C LEU A 2 38.82 23.05 19.07
N LEU A 3 37.64 23.12 19.70
CA LEU A 3 36.68 22.03 19.67
C LEU A 3 36.00 22.01 18.29
N LEU A 4 36.27 20.99 17.49
CA LEU A 4 35.42 20.63 16.36
C LEU A 4 34.19 19.91 16.90
N ALA A 5 33.04 20.58 16.88
CA ALA A 5 31.76 19.92 17.07
C ALA A 5 31.44 19.13 15.80
N ALA A 6 31.54 17.79 15.87
CA ALA A 6 31.04 16.92 14.82
C ALA A 6 29.52 16.85 14.97
N SER A 7 28.80 17.54 14.09
CA SER A 7 27.37 17.32 13.87
C SER A 7 27.20 15.91 13.31
N GLN A 8 26.72 14.99 14.16
CA GLN A 8 26.27 13.69 13.70
C GLN A 8 24.99 13.91 12.88
N VAL A 9 25.10 13.80 11.56
CA VAL A 9 23.93 13.61 10.71
C VAL A 9 23.54 12.15 10.90
N SER A 10 22.59 11.90 11.78
CA SER A 10 21.94 10.60 11.87
C SER A 10 21.14 10.42 10.59
N ALA A 11 21.56 9.47 9.74
CA ALA A 11 20.69 8.95 8.69
C ALA A 11 19.46 8.34 9.39
N MET A 12 18.30 8.98 9.25
CA MET A 12 17.06 8.31 9.64
C MET A 12 16.88 7.17 8.65
N ALA A 13 16.91 5.93 9.15
CA ALA A 13 16.50 4.79 8.35
C ALA A 13 15.08 5.09 7.84
N ALA A 14 14.88 4.89 6.53
CA ALA A 14 13.56 4.89 5.92
C ALA A 14 12.59 4.07 6.79
N ASP A 15 11.56 4.72 7.31
CA ASP A 15 10.61 4.10 8.23
C ASP A 15 9.78 3.08 7.43
N SER A 16 10.11 1.80 7.58
CA SER A 16 9.39 0.69 6.95
C SER A 16 8.46 0.06 7.97
N SER A 17 7.22 -0.16 7.59
CA SER A 17 6.22 -0.85 8.41
C SER A 17 5.71 -2.10 7.69
N THR A 18 5.47 -3.17 8.42
CA THR A 18 4.90 -4.42 7.90
C THR A 18 3.96 -5.02 8.93
N VAL A 19 2.71 -5.26 8.52
CA VAL A 19 1.68 -5.91 9.33
C VAL A 19 1.59 -7.38 8.93
N THR A 20 1.76 -8.24 9.92
CA THR A 20 1.78 -9.71 9.76
C THR A 20 0.65 -10.40 10.53
N PHE A 21 -0.30 -9.60 11.02
CA PHE A 21 -1.42 -9.98 11.89
C PHE A 21 -1.09 -10.77 13.16
N SER A 22 0.20 -10.98 13.46
CA SER A 22 0.67 -11.65 14.69
C SER A 22 0.28 -10.89 15.96
N ASN A 23 0.11 -9.56 15.84
CA ASN A 23 -0.27 -8.67 16.94
C ASN A 23 -1.71 -8.14 16.81
N GLY A 24 -2.56 -8.86 16.07
CA GLY A 24 -3.92 -8.43 15.77
C GLY A 24 -3.99 -7.62 14.48
N GLU A 25 -5.04 -6.81 14.35
CA GLU A 25 -5.39 -6.12 13.11
C GLU A 25 -4.45 -4.95 12.75
N GLU A 26 -3.81 -4.32 13.74
CA GLU A 26 -2.87 -3.20 13.52
C GLU A 26 -3.45 -2.07 12.63
N GLY A 27 -4.75 -1.81 12.80
CA GLY A 27 -5.53 -0.82 12.07
C GLY A 27 -6.18 -1.33 10.78
N TRP A 28 -5.83 -2.54 10.32
CA TRP A 28 -6.43 -3.17 9.15
C TRP A 28 -7.73 -3.89 9.49
N TYR A 29 -8.75 -3.70 8.67
CA TYR A 29 -9.99 -4.47 8.75
C TYR A 29 -10.46 -4.86 7.35
N GLY A 30 -11.03 -6.05 7.23
CA GLY A 30 -11.70 -6.49 6.01
C GLY A 30 -13.21 -6.30 6.07
N MET A 31 -13.85 -6.36 4.91
CA MET A 31 -15.30 -6.25 4.80
C MET A 31 -16.05 -7.34 5.58
N GLN A 32 -17.24 -6.98 6.07
CA GLN A 32 -18.22 -7.89 6.67
C GLN A 32 -19.51 -7.82 5.83
N PRO A 33 -20.09 -8.96 5.43
CA PRO A 33 -21.32 -8.97 4.63
C PRO A 33 -22.54 -8.57 5.47
N LEU A 34 -23.54 -7.95 4.84
CA LEU A 34 -24.73 -7.44 5.52
C LEU A 34 -25.64 -8.55 6.09
N ASP A 35 -25.59 -9.74 5.51
CA ASP A 35 -26.34 -10.91 5.97
C ASP A 35 -25.68 -11.63 7.16
N GLY A 36 -24.46 -11.23 7.53
CA GLY A 36 -23.66 -11.83 8.60
C GLY A 36 -23.10 -13.21 8.27
N ILE A 37 -23.17 -13.66 7.02
CA ILE A 37 -22.68 -14.99 6.61
C ILE A 37 -21.27 -14.85 6.04
N GLY A 38 -20.28 -15.26 6.84
CA GLY A 38 -18.87 -15.13 6.48
C GLY A 38 -18.31 -13.77 6.89
N GLY A 39 -17.31 -13.30 6.16
CA GLY A 39 -16.63 -12.03 6.40
C GLY A 39 -15.12 -12.19 6.53
N SER A 40 -14.50 -11.17 7.11
CA SER A 40 -13.05 -11.10 7.28
C SER A 40 -12.63 -11.37 8.72
N GLY A 41 -11.54 -12.11 8.93
CA GLY A 41 -10.97 -12.34 10.25
C GLY A 41 -9.55 -12.89 10.19
N ILE A 42 -8.83 -12.80 11.30
CA ILE A 42 -7.48 -13.37 11.39
C ILE A 42 -7.59 -14.90 11.48
N ASP A 43 -6.98 -15.58 10.51
CA ASP A 43 -6.86 -17.03 10.45
C ASP A 43 -5.42 -17.43 10.84
N THR A 44 -5.27 -18.00 12.04
CA THR A 44 -3.98 -18.43 12.58
C THR A 44 -3.49 -19.76 12.03
N SER A 45 -4.30 -20.43 11.20
CA SER A 45 -3.95 -21.70 10.55
C SER A 45 -3.35 -21.53 9.16
N MET A 46 -3.37 -20.30 8.62
CA MET A 46 -2.78 -19.95 7.34
C MET A 46 -1.93 -18.68 7.45
N GLY A 47 -1.09 -18.45 6.44
CA GLY A 47 -0.09 -17.39 6.53
C GLY A 47 1.09 -17.54 5.59
N ASN A 48 1.82 -16.45 5.38
CA ASN A 48 3.14 -16.45 4.77
C ASN A 48 4.22 -16.13 5.83
N GLY A 49 4.31 -17.01 6.84
CA GLY A 49 5.23 -16.87 7.97
C GLY A 49 4.59 -16.33 9.26
N ALA A 50 3.37 -15.82 9.19
CA ALA A 50 2.58 -15.28 10.31
C ALA A 50 1.07 -15.48 10.03
N PRO A 51 0.14 -15.26 11.00
CA PRO A 51 -1.29 -15.34 10.72
C PRO A 51 -1.73 -14.43 9.56
N ALA A 52 -2.74 -14.81 8.81
CA ALA A 52 -3.27 -13.99 7.72
C ALA A 52 -4.65 -13.40 8.07
N MET A 53 -5.03 -12.31 7.41
CA MET A 53 -6.42 -11.87 7.37
C MET A 53 -7.13 -12.57 6.20
N ARG A 54 -8.06 -13.46 6.51
CA ARG A 54 -8.84 -14.23 5.54
C ARG A 54 -10.25 -13.66 5.40
N THR A 55 -10.71 -13.51 4.17
CA THR A 55 -12.05 -13.07 3.81
C THR A 55 -12.77 -14.19 3.07
N VAL A 56 -13.85 -14.70 3.67
CA VAL A 56 -14.74 -15.72 3.07
C VAL A 56 -16.16 -15.19 3.05
N MET A 57 -16.66 -14.73 1.90
CA MET A 57 -17.99 -14.12 1.80
C MET A 57 -18.49 -14.03 0.36
N GLU A 58 -19.81 -13.90 0.18
CA GLU A 58 -20.41 -13.49 -1.10
C GLU A 58 -20.64 -11.98 -1.09
N ASN A 59 -20.11 -11.26 -2.07
CA ASN A 59 -20.36 -9.81 -2.23
C ASN A 59 -20.06 -9.34 -3.66
N PHE A 60 -20.32 -8.07 -3.96
CA PHE A 60 -19.87 -7.45 -5.21
C PHE A 60 -18.34 -7.40 -5.34
N GLY A 61 -17.65 -7.23 -4.21
CA GLY A 61 -16.21 -7.14 -4.09
C GLY A 61 -15.77 -7.23 -2.63
N VAL A 62 -14.46 -7.32 -2.42
CA VAL A 62 -13.83 -7.33 -1.10
C VAL A 62 -12.83 -6.18 -1.00
N SER A 63 -12.64 -5.70 0.23
CA SER A 63 -11.68 -4.65 0.56
C SER A 63 -11.05 -4.94 1.91
N TRP A 64 -9.78 -4.56 2.03
CA TRP A 64 -9.02 -4.50 3.28
C TRP A 64 -8.49 -3.08 3.43
N THR A 65 -8.77 -2.48 4.58
CA THR A 65 -8.68 -1.04 4.75
C THR A 65 -7.95 -0.69 6.03
N ASN A 66 -7.14 0.38 5.98
CA ASN A 66 -6.53 0.98 7.16
C ASN A 66 -6.70 2.49 7.14
N ASN A 67 -7.31 3.03 8.20
CA ASN A 67 -7.57 4.45 8.40
C ASN A 67 -7.11 4.94 9.79
N THR A 68 -6.32 4.15 10.51
CA THR A 68 -5.91 4.47 11.90
C THR A 68 -4.42 4.29 12.17
N ASN A 69 -3.73 3.41 11.44
CA ASN A 69 -2.31 3.17 11.65
C ASN A 69 -1.48 4.28 10.98
N SER A 70 -0.82 5.11 11.78
CA SER A 70 -0.02 6.24 11.30
C SER A 70 1.22 5.85 10.48
N SER A 71 1.56 4.56 10.41
CA SER A 71 2.56 4.08 9.46
C SER A 71 2.05 4.11 8.02
N PHE A 72 0.73 3.92 7.83
CA PHE A 72 0.05 3.85 6.53
C PHE A 72 -0.78 5.10 6.23
N VAL A 73 -1.29 5.77 7.25
CA VAL A 73 -2.12 6.96 7.10
C VAL A 73 -1.28 8.17 7.45
N ARG A 74 -0.75 8.85 6.43
CA ARG A 74 0.22 9.94 6.57
C ARG A 74 0.40 10.74 5.28
N ASP A 75 1.10 11.86 5.41
CA ASP A 75 1.65 12.62 4.29
C ASP A 75 2.85 11.86 3.66
N TYR A 76 2.63 11.33 2.46
CA TYR A 76 3.64 10.62 1.68
C TYR A 76 4.55 11.54 0.87
N THR A 77 4.21 12.82 0.71
CA THR A 77 5.05 13.79 -0.02
C THR A 77 6.35 14.14 0.71
N GLN A 78 6.44 13.74 1.98
CA GLN A 78 7.67 13.84 2.78
C GLN A 78 8.71 12.77 2.43
N MET A 79 8.38 11.82 1.54
CA MET A 79 9.26 10.75 1.06
C MET A 79 9.62 11.02 -0.39
N GLY A 80 10.87 10.83 -0.84
CA GLY A 80 11.19 10.93 -2.27
C GLY A 80 10.43 9.89 -3.09
N ALA A 81 10.49 8.64 -2.62
CA ALA A 81 9.79 7.50 -3.19
C ALA A 81 9.26 6.57 -2.07
N VAL A 82 8.16 5.87 -2.35
CA VAL A 82 7.52 4.95 -1.40
C VAL A 82 7.04 3.68 -2.11
N THR A 83 7.22 2.53 -1.48
CA THR A 83 6.72 1.25 -1.96
C THR A 83 5.62 0.73 -1.04
N PHE A 84 4.53 0.29 -1.64
CA PHE A 84 3.44 -0.44 -0.98
C PHE A 84 3.49 -1.88 -1.44
N GLY A 85 3.29 -2.82 -0.52
CA GLY A 85 3.29 -4.25 -0.82
C GLY A 85 2.28 -5.03 0.00
N ILE A 86 1.86 -6.17 -0.53
CA ILE A 86 0.91 -7.09 0.11
C ILE A 86 1.19 -8.51 -0.39
N ASP A 87 1.13 -9.48 0.51
CA ASP A 87 1.08 -10.88 0.14
C ASP A 87 -0.37 -11.34 0.06
N VAL A 88 -0.73 -12.03 -1.02
CA VAL A 88 -2.08 -12.53 -1.24
C VAL A 88 -2.10 -14.00 -1.59
N SER A 89 -3.10 -14.71 -1.09
CA SER A 89 -3.41 -16.09 -1.44
C SER A 89 -4.87 -16.14 -1.86
N THR A 90 -5.13 -16.60 -3.09
CA THR A 90 -6.49 -16.71 -3.62
C THR A 90 -6.90 -18.17 -3.66
N GLN A 91 -7.85 -18.55 -2.81
CA GLN A 91 -8.32 -19.93 -2.71
C GLN A 91 -9.45 -20.18 -3.70
N SER A 92 -10.39 -19.23 -3.81
CA SER A 92 -11.49 -19.29 -4.76
C SER A 92 -12.05 -17.90 -5.03
N ILE A 93 -12.47 -17.64 -6.27
CA ILE A 93 -13.30 -16.49 -6.61
C ILE A 93 -14.35 -16.97 -7.61
N ARG A 94 -15.60 -17.09 -7.20
CA ARG A 94 -16.64 -17.69 -8.04
C ARG A 94 -17.74 -16.73 -8.39
N PHE A 95 -17.99 -16.57 -9.69
CA PHE A 95 -19.14 -15.84 -10.21
C PHE A 95 -20.04 -16.83 -10.91
N PHE A 96 -21.31 -16.92 -10.51
CA PHE A 96 -22.23 -17.98 -10.96
C PHE A 96 -21.64 -19.39 -10.86
N ASN A 97 -20.98 -19.70 -9.74
CA ASN A 97 -20.35 -20.99 -9.47
C ASN A 97 -19.24 -21.39 -10.47
N GLN A 98 -18.68 -20.42 -11.20
CA GLN A 98 -17.50 -20.60 -12.05
C GLN A 98 -16.33 -19.78 -11.51
N GLU A 99 -15.15 -20.39 -11.45
CA GLU A 99 -13.93 -19.67 -11.09
C GLU A 99 -13.69 -18.53 -12.08
N VAL A 100 -13.49 -17.33 -11.54
CA VAL A 100 -13.17 -16.12 -12.28
C VAL A 100 -11.94 -15.48 -11.66
N SER A 101 -11.43 -14.44 -12.31
CA SER A 101 -10.36 -13.62 -11.75
C SER A 101 -10.85 -12.21 -11.48
N ARG A 102 -10.17 -11.52 -10.56
CA ARG A 102 -10.43 -10.13 -10.19
C ARG A 102 -9.12 -9.37 -10.13
N ASN A 103 -9.15 -8.07 -10.35
CA ASN A 103 -7.98 -7.23 -10.09
C ASN A 103 -7.83 -7.01 -8.59
N LEU A 104 -6.60 -6.82 -8.13
CA LEU A 104 -6.30 -6.23 -6.83
C LEU A 104 -5.82 -4.81 -7.06
N VAL A 105 -6.50 -3.86 -6.46
CA VAL A 105 -6.23 -2.43 -6.57
C VAL A 105 -5.72 -1.92 -5.23
N LEU A 106 -4.60 -1.21 -5.24
CA LEU A 106 -4.25 -0.28 -4.16
C LEU A 106 -4.94 1.04 -4.45
N GLU A 107 -5.64 1.59 -3.47
CA GLU A 107 -6.28 2.91 -3.53
C GLU A 107 -5.89 3.72 -2.29
N LEU A 108 -5.44 4.95 -2.52
CA LEU A 108 -5.07 5.92 -1.50
C LEU A 108 -6.10 7.04 -1.51
N ARG A 109 -6.88 7.16 -0.43
CA ARG A 109 -8.03 8.07 -0.35
C ARG A 109 -7.77 9.25 0.55
N ASP A 110 -8.24 10.41 0.12
CA ASP A 110 -8.25 11.69 0.80
C ASP A 110 -9.70 12.16 0.94
N TYR A 111 -10.17 12.20 2.18
CA TYR A 111 -11.54 12.61 2.54
C TYR A 111 -11.63 14.10 2.81
N ASP A 112 -10.53 14.75 3.19
CA ASP A 112 -10.48 16.18 3.51
C ASP A 112 -10.73 17.08 2.29
N ASN A 113 -10.38 16.59 1.10
CA ASN A 113 -10.43 17.35 -0.14
C ASN A 113 -11.30 16.65 -1.20
N ALA A 114 -12.43 16.08 -0.75
CA ALA A 114 -13.46 15.54 -1.63
C ALA A 114 -14.08 16.66 -2.49
N THR A 115 -14.28 16.40 -3.79
CA THR A 115 -14.86 17.35 -4.73
C THR A 115 -16.03 16.72 -5.50
N ASN A 116 -16.81 17.55 -6.20
CA ASN A 116 -17.88 17.10 -7.10
C ASN A 116 -19.00 16.25 -6.46
N GLY A 117 -19.19 16.38 -5.14
CA GLY A 117 -20.21 15.63 -4.40
C GLY A 117 -19.88 14.14 -4.19
N LEU A 118 -18.67 13.71 -4.53
CA LEU A 118 -18.17 12.37 -4.25
C LEU A 118 -17.62 12.29 -2.81
N PRO A 119 -17.57 11.10 -2.19
CA PRO A 119 -17.20 10.96 -0.78
C PRO A 119 -15.72 11.21 -0.48
N TYR A 120 -14.84 11.10 -1.48
CA TYR A 120 -13.40 11.29 -1.37
C TYR A 120 -12.78 11.54 -2.74
N THR A 121 -11.54 12.03 -2.74
CA THR A 121 -10.64 12.01 -3.91
C THR A 121 -9.62 10.88 -3.70
N SER A 122 -9.22 10.16 -4.74
CA SER A 122 -8.23 9.10 -4.60
C SER A 122 -7.33 8.93 -5.81
N VAL A 123 -6.20 8.27 -5.58
CA VAL A 123 -5.33 7.73 -6.63
C VAL A 123 -5.22 6.23 -6.43
N TRP A 124 -5.21 5.48 -7.53
CA TRP A 124 -5.27 4.03 -7.46
C TRP A 124 -4.37 3.36 -8.49
N PHE A 125 -3.91 2.15 -8.18
CA PHE A 125 -3.04 1.35 -9.03
C PHE A 125 -3.50 -0.11 -9.02
N ASN A 126 -3.58 -0.74 -10.19
CA ASN A 126 -3.86 -2.16 -10.30
C ASN A 126 -2.56 -2.96 -10.07
N LEU A 127 -2.45 -3.61 -8.92
CA LEU A 127 -1.27 -4.39 -8.52
C LEU A 127 -1.15 -5.70 -9.28
N GLY A 128 -2.27 -6.24 -9.78
CA GLY A 128 -2.28 -7.50 -10.48
C GLY A 128 -3.63 -8.21 -10.40
N THR A 129 -3.62 -9.48 -10.78
CA THR A 129 -4.80 -10.33 -10.85
C THR A 129 -4.81 -11.33 -9.70
N LEU A 130 -5.95 -11.45 -9.03
CA LEU A 130 -6.30 -12.51 -8.09
C LEU A 130 -6.97 -13.64 -8.87
N SER A 131 -6.45 -14.85 -8.74
CA SER A 131 -6.96 -16.04 -9.43
C SER A 131 -6.66 -17.30 -8.64
N ALA A 132 -7.65 -18.19 -8.47
CA ALA A 132 -7.43 -19.50 -7.87
C ALA A 132 -6.48 -20.41 -8.69
N SER A 133 -6.20 -20.04 -9.95
CA SER A 133 -5.19 -20.71 -10.76
C SER A 133 -3.75 -20.41 -10.32
N GLN A 134 -3.53 -19.31 -9.59
CA GLN A 134 -2.24 -18.96 -9.00
C GLN A 134 -2.10 -19.65 -7.65
N GLN A 135 -1.27 -20.69 -7.60
CA GLN A 135 -1.07 -21.49 -6.40
C GLN A 135 -0.11 -20.80 -5.43
N GLY A 136 -0.48 -20.79 -4.15
CA GLY A 136 0.34 -20.25 -3.07
C GLY A 136 0.34 -18.72 -2.98
N TRP A 137 1.12 -18.21 -2.03
CA TRP A 137 1.24 -16.78 -1.76
C TRP A 137 1.95 -16.04 -2.91
N GLN A 138 1.36 -14.93 -3.33
CA GLN A 138 1.92 -14.00 -4.30
C GLN A 138 2.25 -12.69 -3.60
N HIS A 139 3.46 -12.18 -3.80
CA HIS A 139 3.82 -10.83 -3.36
C HIS A 139 3.49 -9.83 -4.48
N LEU A 140 2.62 -8.87 -4.19
CA LEU A 140 2.22 -7.81 -5.11
C LEU A 140 2.64 -6.47 -4.54
N SER A 141 3.20 -5.59 -5.37
CA SER A 141 3.69 -4.29 -4.91
C SER A 141 3.69 -3.24 -6.02
N VAL A 142 3.74 -1.98 -5.60
CA VAL A 142 3.94 -0.82 -6.46
C VAL A 142 4.86 0.18 -5.76
N THR A 143 5.77 0.76 -6.53
CA THR A 143 6.60 1.88 -6.09
C THR A 143 6.10 3.17 -6.73
N ILE A 144 5.91 4.19 -5.91
CA ILE A 144 5.75 5.58 -6.33
C ILE A 144 7.16 6.16 -6.36
N ASP A 145 7.69 6.37 -7.56
CA ASP A 145 9.07 6.85 -7.76
C ASP A 145 9.25 8.34 -7.44
N ASP A 146 8.18 9.13 -7.52
CA ASP A 146 8.15 10.55 -7.19
C ASP A 146 6.81 10.89 -6.53
N THR A 147 6.82 11.06 -5.20
CA THR A 147 5.62 11.41 -4.44
C THR A 147 5.20 12.88 -4.61
N THR A 148 6.06 13.70 -5.21
CA THR A 148 5.82 15.13 -5.47
C THR A 148 5.27 15.39 -6.88
N ALA A 149 5.08 14.32 -7.66
CA ALA A 149 4.56 14.40 -9.02
C ALA A 149 3.19 15.10 -9.07
N THR A 150 3.04 16.04 -10.00
CA THR A 150 1.78 16.77 -10.18
C THR A 150 0.79 16.00 -11.05
N ALA A 151 1.28 15.35 -12.10
CA ALA A 151 0.51 14.48 -12.97
C ALA A 151 0.40 13.05 -12.42
N LEU A 152 -0.61 12.30 -12.85
CA LEU A 152 -0.72 10.87 -12.57
C LEU A 152 0.46 10.13 -13.23
N PRO A 153 1.26 9.36 -12.48
CA PRO A 153 2.27 8.49 -13.07
C PRO A 153 1.64 7.40 -13.94
N ALA A 154 2.43 6.80 -14.83
CA ALA A 154 1.94 5.73 -15.69
C ALA A 154 1.39 4.55 -14.85
N GLY A 155 0.22 4.04 -15.25
CA GLY A 155 -0.47 2.95 -14.56
C GLY A 155 -1.33 3.39 -13.36
N TRP A 156 -1.20 4.63 -12.89
CA TRP A 156 -2.08 5.19 -11.86
C TRP A 156 -3.33 5.79 -12.48
N GLY A 157 -4.48 5.50 -11.86
CA GLY A 157 -5.75 6.16 -12.12
C GLY A 157 -6.08 7.17 -11.03
N GLY A 158 -7.03 8.05 -11.34
CA GLY A 158 -7.59 9.00 -10.39
C GLY A 158 -9.09 8.79 -10.21
N TYR A 159 -9.60 9.28 -9.09
CA TYR A 159 -11.03 9.32 -8.78
C TYR A 159 -11.33 10.61 -7.99
N GLY A 160 -12.56 11.11 -8.13
CA GLY A 160 -13.01 12.39 -7.57
C GLY A 160 -13.73 13.27 -8.60
N ALA A 161 -13.68 12.90 -9.88
CA ALA A 161 -14.49 13.46 -10.95
C ALA A 161 -14.73 12.40 -12.04
N GLU A 162 -15.58 12.70 -13.01
CA GLU A 162 -15.87 11.85 -14.17
C GLU A 162 -15.65 12.63 -15.48
N ASP A 163 -15.20 11.93 -16.53
CA ASP A 163 -15.22 12.49 -17.89
C ASP A 163 -16.64 12.52 -18.48
N ALA A 164 -16.77 13.00 -19.72
CA ALA A 164 -18.05 13.05 -20.43
C ALA A 164 -18.69 11.66 -20.69
N ASN A 165 -17.93 10.57 -20.53
CA ASN A 165 -18.38 9.20 -20.68
C ASN A 165 -18.65 8.51 -19.32
N GLY A 166 -18.46 9.21 -18.20
CA GLY A 166 -18.58 8.65 -16.86
C GLY A 166 -17.36 7.88 -16.38
N ASN A 167 -16.21 7.97 -17.07
CA ASN A 167 -14.98 7.33 -16.58
C ASN A 167 -14.39 8.15 -15.43
N PRO A 168 -13.94 7.51 -14.35
CA PRO A 168 -13.33 8.21 -13.23
C PRO A 168 -12.01 8.86 -13.64
N LEU A 169 -11.78 10.07 -13.14
CA LEU A 169 -10.52 10.79 -13.29
C LEU A 169 -10.21 11.60 -12.03
N LEU A 170 -8.95 12.04 -11.94
CA LEU A 170 -8.55 12.97 -10.90
C LEU A 170 -9.09 14.38 -11.22
N PRO A 171 -9.78 15.06 -10.29
CA PRO A 171 -10.29 16.41 -10.50
C PRO A 171 -9.22 17.38 -11.01
N SER A 172 -9.59 18.35 -11.84
CA SER A 172 -8.64 19.28 -12.48
C SER A 172 -7.93 20.23 -11.49
N ASP A 173 -8.49 20.41 -10.30
CA ASP A 173 -7.93 21.19 -9.19
C ASP A 173 -7.06 20.35 -8.25
N ARG A 174 -6.90 19.05 -8.55
CA ARG A 174 -6.12 18.10 -7.77
C ARG A 174 -4.92 17.58 -8.57
N THR A 175 -3.87 17.25 -7.84
CA THR A 175 -2.65 16.62 -8.36
C THR A 175 -2.39 15.30 -7.64
N PHE A 176 -1.57 14.43 -8.23
CA PHE A 176 -1.18 13.18 -7.59
C PHE A 176 -0.55 13.43 -6.19
N ALA A 177 0.43 14.33 -6.11
CA ALA A 177 1.03 14.78 -4.85
C ALA A 177 0.01 15.35 -3.85
N SER A 178 -1.01 16.08 -4.32
CA SER A 178 -2.02 16.65 -3.41
C SER A 178 -2.86 15.58 -2.72
N VAL A 179 -3.07 14.42 -3.35
CA VAL A 179 -3.76 13.29 -2.72
C VAL A 179 -2.81 12.58 -1.76
N LEU A 180 -1.55 12.40 -2.16
CA LEU A 180 -0.52 11.79 -1.31
C LEU A 180 -0.21 12.59 -0.03
N ALA A 181 -0.44 13.90 -0.05
CA ALA A 181 -0.21 14.78 1.10
C ALA A 181 -1.22 14.55 2.24
N GLY A 182 -2.38 13.96 1.95
CA GLY A 182 -3.49 13.77 2.90
C GLY A 182 -4.12 12.39 2.75
N VAL A 183 -3.32 11.33 2.71
CA VAL A 183 -3.87 9.97 2.69
C VAL A 183 -4.45 9.66 4.06
N ASP A 184 -5.78 9.63 4.11
CA ASP A 184 -6.60 9.32 5.28
C ASP A 184 -6.93 7.83 5.38
N GLU A 185 -6.89 7.13 4.25
CA GLU A 185 -7.24 5.72 4.17
C GLU A 185 -6.46 5.02 3.05
N VAL A 186 -5.84 3.89 3.40
CA VAL A 186 -5.21 2.97 2.45
C VAL A 186 -6.11 1.76 2.27
N VAL A 187 -6.42 1.42 1.02
CA VAL A 187 -7.34 0.34 0.67
C VAL A 187 -6.71 -0.60 -0.34
N TYR A 188 -6.72 -1.90 -0.03
CA TYR A 188 -6.54 -2.96 -1.01
C TYR A 188 -7.91 -3.52 -1.35
N THR A 189 -8.32 -3.51 -2.61
CA THR A 189 -9.69 -3.87 -3.00
C THR A 189 -9.79 -4.54 -4.37
N THR A 190 -10.87 -5.29 -4.58
CA THR A 190 -11.25 -5.78 -5.91
C THR A 190 -12.07 -4.78 -6.72
N TYR A 191 -12.50 -3.67 -6.11
CA TYR A 191 -13.22 -2.61 -6.79
C TYR A 191 -12.25 -1.74 -7.60
N VAL A 192 -12.31 -1.86 -8.92
CA VAL A 192 -11.67 -0.94 -9.85
C VAL A 192 -12.64 0.23 -10.06
N PRO A 193 -12.23 1.49 -9.81
CA PRO A 193 -13.08 2.64 -10.06
C PRO A 193 -13.64 2.63 -11.49
N GLY A 194 -14.92 2.99 -11.64
CA GLY A 194 -15.64 3.02 -12.92
C GLY A 194 -16.18 1.66 -13.39
N MET A 195 -15.91 0.57 -12.68
CA MET A 195 -16.39 -0.76 -13.02
C MET A 195 -17.63 -1.15 -12.21
N VAL A 196 -18.52 -1.91 -12.84
CA VAL A 196 -19.70 -2.51 -12.20
C VAL A 196 -19.42 -3.99 -11.94
N TYR A 197 -19.79 -4.45 -10.75
CA TYR A 197 -19.56 -5.82 -10.28
C TYR A 197 -20.88 -6.54 -10.01
N GLY A 198 -20.84 -7.86 -9.98
CA GLY A 198 -21.95 -8.72 -9.53
C GLY A 198 -21.54 -9.55 -8.32
N TYR A 199 -22.53 -10.10 -7.60
CA TYR A 199 -22.30 -11.00 -6.46
C TYR A 199 -21.37 -12.16 -6.85
N THR A 200 -20.28 -12.29 -6.09
CA THR A 200 -19.18 -13.21 -6.32
C THR A 200 -18.80 -13.80 -4.95
N ASP A 201 -18.61 -15.12 -4.89
CA ASP A 201 -18.05 -15.79 -3.72
C ASP A 201 -16.54 -15.54 -3.68
N TYR A 202 -16.03 -15.06 -2.56
CA TYR A 202 -14.61 -14.85 -2.31
C TYR A 202 -14.11 -15.77 -1.21
N ASP A 203 -12.94 -16.37 -1.42
CA ASP A 203 -12.08 -16.96 -0.39
C ASP A 203 -10.64 -16.51 -0.69
N ILE A 204 -10.23 -15.45 -0.02
CA ILE A 204 -8.93 -14.78 -0.22
C ILE A 204 -8.31 -14.51 1.14
N ALA A 205 -7.01 -14.72 1.27
CA ALA A 205 -6.24 -14.29 2.42
C ALA A 205 -5.15 -13.31 2.03
N ILE A 206 -4.87 -12.38 2.94
CA ILE A 206 -3.80 -11.41 2.82
C ILE A 206 -2.87 -11.45 4.03
N ASP A 207 -1.59 -11.17 3.81
CA ASP A 207 -0.55 -11.14 4.83
C ASP A 207 0.54 -10.11 4.45
N ASN A 208 1.46 -9.82 5.36
CA ASN A 208 2.65 -8.99 5.15
C ASN A 208 2.36 -7.66 4.44
N ILE A 209 1.32 -6.94 4.86
CA ILE A 209 0.99 -5.64 4.27
C ILE A 209 2.08 -4.66 4.68
N SER A 210 2.71 -4.02 3.70
CA SER A 210 3.92 -3.24 3.92
C SER A 210 3.87 -1.87 3.27
N VAL A 211 4.57 -0.94 3.90
CA VAL A 211 4.91 0.37 3.33
C VAL A 211 6.34 0.72 3.71
N SER A 212 7.14 1.19 2.76
CA SER A 212 8.53 1.56 3.01
C SER A 212 8.97 2.70 2.12
N ALA A 213 9.64 3.69 2.70
CA ALA A 213 10.37 4.68 1.90
C ALA A 213 11.54 4.01 1.15
N VAL A 214 11.76 4.41 -0.10
CA VAL A 214 12.90 3.92 -0.90
C VAL A 214 14.08 4.86 -0.64
N PRO A 215 15.21 4.38 -0.09
CA PRO A 215 16.36 5.25 0.17
C PRO A 215 16.89 5.87 -1.13
N GLU A 216 17.19 7.16 -1.09
CA GLU A 216 17.79 7.83 -2.24
C GLU A 216 19.17 7.22 -2.55
N PRO A 217 19.55 7.04 -3.83
CA PRO A 217 20.86 6.50 -4.19
C PRO A 217 22.02 7.29 -3.56
N SER A 218 21.83 8.60 -3.36
CA SER A 218 22.81 9.49 -2.73
C SER A 218 23.00 9.22 -1.24
N GLU A 219 21.94 8.83 -0.52
CA GLU A 219 22.00 8.45 0.90
C GLU A 219 22.75 7.13 1.08
N SER A 220 22.49 6.16 0.20
CA SER A 220 23.23 4.89 0.18
C SER A 220 24.71 5.10 -0.13
N ALA A 221 25.04 5.98 -1.08
CA ALA A 221 26.41 6.33 -1.39
C ALA A 221 27.10 7.05 -0.21
N MET A 222 26.40 7.97 0.45
CA MET A 222 26.91 8.68 1.63
C MET A 222 27.14 7.74 2.82
N LEU A 223 26.26 6.77 3.05
CA LEU A 223 26.43 5.75 4.08
C LEU A 223 27.66 4.87 3.80
N LEU A 224 27.82 4.40 2.56
CA LEU A 224 28.99 3.61 2.14
C LEU A 224 30.29 4.41 2.27
N LEU A 225 30.28 5.69 1.88
CA LEU A 225 31.43 6.59 2.05
C LEU A 225 31.74 6.82 3.54
N GLY A 226 30.71 6.99 4.38
CA GLY A 226 30.86 7.12 5.82
C GLY A 226 31.49 5.88 6.45
N LEU A 227 30.99 4.68 6.13
CA LEU A 227 31.53 3.41 6.60
C LEU A 227 32.97 3.17 6.11
N ALA A 228 33.25 3.48 4.84
CA ALA A 228 34.61 3.40 4.29
C ALA A 228 35.57 4.37 5.01
N GLY A 229 35.12 5.58 5.33
CA GLY A 229 35.88 6.56 6.10
C GLY A 229 36.21 6.08 7.52
N ILE A 230 35.23 5.50 8.23
CA ILE A 230 35.42 4.93 9.57
C ILE A 230 36.41 3.76 9.52
N ALA A 231 36.26 2.84 8.56
CA ALA A 231 37.15 1.70 8.40
C ALA A 231 38.61 2.12 8.10
N ALA A 232 38.80 3.13 7.24
CA ALA A 232 40.12 3.68 6.94
C ALA A 232 40.76 4.33 8.18
N PHE A 233 39.98 5.07 8.97
CA PHE A 233 40.46 5.70 10.19
C PHE A 233 40.80 4.68 11.29
N ALA A 234 39.98 3.65 11.46
CA ALA A 234 40.23 2.55 12.39
C ALA A 234 41.51 1.78 12.02
N ARG A 235 41.71 1.47 10.73
CA ARG A 235 42.94 0.82 10.23
C ARG A 235 44.17 1.69 10.48
N ARG A 236 44.07 3.02 10.30
CA ARG A 236 45.18 3.95 10.58
C ARG A 236 45.56 4.01 12.07
N ARG A 237 44.60 3.81 12.99
CA ARG A 237 44.86 3.75 14.43
C ARG A 237 45.49 2.43 14.87
N ALA A 238 45.18 1.32 14.21
CA ALA A 238 45.77 0.01 14.52
C ALA A 238 47.25 -0.13 14.10
N HIS A 239 47.74 0.74 13.22
CA HIS A 239 49.13 0.76 12.75
C HIS A 239 50.01 1.83 13.44
N LYS A 240 49.54 2.41 14.54
CA LYS A 240 50.33 3.26 15.44
C LYS A 240 50.48 2.58 16.78
#